data_AF-A0A830DK21-F1
#
_entry.id   AF-A0A830DK21-F1
#
_cell.length_a   1.000
_cell.length_b   1.000
_cell.length_c   1.000
_cell.angle_alpha   90.00
_cell.angle_beta   90.00
_cell.angle_gamma   90.00
#
_symmetry.space_group_name_H-M   'P 1'
#
loop_
_entity.id
_entity.type
_entity.pdbx_description
1 polymer ?
#
loop_
_entity_poly.entity_id
_entity_poly.type
_entity_poly.pdbx_seq_one_letter_code
_entity_poly.pdbx_strand_id
1 'polypeptide(L)'
;MVEMTCAEHDKHAAGSQFITHTMGRVLEKLLLESTPINTKGYETVLNLVENTSSDSFDLYYGLFMYNKNAMEQLERLDLAFESLKKELFGHLHEVLRKQLFGKIEKGGLWRPPMLAKLPRNGTPLLPRRSESLSNNAN
;
A
#
# COMPACT_ATOMS: atom_id res chain seq x y z
N MET A 1 -39.89 0.49 7.44
CA MET A 1 -39.10 -0.39 6.54
C MET A 1 -39.56 -0.13 5.12
N VAL A 2 -38.65 -0.26 4.16
CA VAL A 2 -38.96 -0.17 2.72
C VAL A 2 -39.17 -1.59 2.19
N GLU A 3 -40.22 -1.82 1.43
CA GLU A 3 -40.56 -3.14 0.89
C GLU A 3 -39.61 -3.52 -0.27
N MET A 4 -38.99 -4.71 -0.18
CA MET A 4 -38.10 -5.30 -1.18
C MET A 4 -37.90 -6.79 -0.93
N THR A 5 -37.34 -7.53 -1.90
CA THR A 5 -37.00 -8.95 -1.68
C THR A 5 -35.79 -9.11 -0.76
N CYS A 6 -35.66 -10.27 -0.10
CA CYS A 6 -34.48 -10.56 0.73
C CYS A 6 -33.17 -10.49 -0.07
N ALA A 7 -33.18 -10.94 -1.32
CA ALA A 7 -32.00 -10.91 -2.17
C ALA A 7 -31.55 -9.47 -2.51
N GLU A 8 -32.51 -8.58 -2.77
CA GLU A 8 -32.23 -7.16 -3.00
C GLU A 8 -31.76 -6.49 -1.71
N HIS A 9 -32.44 -6.76 -0.59
CA HIS A 9 -32.03 -6.29 0.72
C HIS A 9 -30.57 -6.65 1.02
N ASP A 10 -30.20 -7.91 0.89
CA ASP A 10 -28.84 -8.37 1.20
C ASP A 10 -27.80 -7.74 0.28
N LYS A 11 -28.13 -7.55 -1.00
CA LYS A 11 -27.25 -6.83 -1.93
C LYS A 11 -27.04 -5.39 -1.48
N HIS A 12 -28.09 -4.69 -1.08
CA HIS A 12 -28.00 -3.33 -0.56
C HIS A 12 -27.26 -3.26 0.78
N ALA A 13 -27.55 -4.17 1.70
CA ALA A 13 -26.94 -4.23 3.02
C ALA A 13 -25.44 -4.53 2.92
N ALA A 14 -25.01 -5.40 2.00
CA ALA A 14 -23.60 -5.66 1.76
C ALA A 14 -22.86 -4.38 1.28
N GLY A 15 -23.44 -3.65 0.33
CA GLY A 15 -22.81 -2.44 -0.23
C GLY A 15 -22.94 -1.19 0.64
N SER A 16 -23.81 -1.19 1.65
CA SER A 16 -24.01 -0.07 2.57
C SER A 16 -23.64 -0.46 4.00
N GLN A 17 -24.53 -1.12 4.74
CA GLN A 17 -24.36 -1.46 6.15
C GLN A 17 -23.05 -2.22 6.43
N PHE A 18 -22.75 -3.28 5.69
CA PHE A 18 -21.54 -4.07 5.90
C PHE A 18 -20.27 -3.24 5.65
N ILE A 19 -20.23 -2.43 4.59
CA ILE A 19 -19.11 -1.49 4.35
C ILE A 19 -18.99 -0.46 5.47
N THR A 20 -20.10 0.13 5.93
CA THR A 20 -20.12 1.09 7.03
C THR A 20 -19.54 0.50 8.32
N HIS A 21 -19.99 -0.70 8.72
CA HIS A 21 -19.43 -1.39 9.88
C HIS A 21 -17.97 -1.79 9.69
N THR A 22 -17.60 -2.26 8.50
CA THR A 22 -16.21 -2.64 8.18
C THR A 22 -15.29 -1.43 8.36
N MET A 23 -15.65 -0.29 7.78
CA MET A 23 -14.87 0.94 7.92
C MET A 23 -14.80 1.42 9.36
N GLY A 24 -15.93 1.45 10.07
CA GLY A 24 -15.97 1.82 11.48
C GLY A 24 -15.04 0.96 12.35
N ARG A 25 -15.01 -0.36 12.14
CA ARG A 25 -14.11 -1.28 12.85
C ARG A 25 -12.64 -1.16 12.43
N VAL A 26 -12.35 -0.85 11.17
CA VAL A 26 -10.97 -0.54 10.74
C VAL A 26 -10.48 0.72 11.44
N LEU A 27 -11.32 1.75 11.51
CA LEU A 27 -11.01 3.02 12.17
C LEU A 27 -10.87 2.84 13.69
N GLU A 28 -11.70 2.01 14.32
CA GLU A 28 -11.56 1.59 15.72
C GLU A 28 -10.18 0.96 15.96
N LYS A 29 -9.73 0.05 15.06
CA LYS A 29 -8.41 -0.58 15.15
C LYS A 29 -7.25 0.40 14.95
N LEU A 30 -7.47 1.53 14.28
CA LEU A 30 -6.50 2.63 14.21
C LEU A 30 -6.44 3.46 15.49
N LEU A 31 -7.31 3.19 16.47
CA LEU A 31 -7.38 3.89 17.75
C LEU A 31 -7.54 5.40 17.56
N LEU A 32 -8.51 5.81 16.73
CA LEU A 32 -8.76 7.23 16.49
C LEU A 32 -9.14 7.95 17.78
N GLU A 33 -8.52 9.11 17.98
CA GLU A 33 -8.80 10.01 19.09
C GLU A 33 -9.24 11.38 18.58
N SER A 34 -10.01 12.08 19.42
CA SER A 34 -10.35 13.48 19.19
C SER A 34 -9.12 14.37 19.33
N THR A 35 -9.05 15.44 18.54
CA THR A 35 -7.96 16.42 18.57
C THR A 35 -8.51 17.83 18.80
N PRO A 36 -7.67 18.79 19.24
CA PRO A 36 -8.09 20.20 19.37
C PRO A 36 -8.49 20.87 18.05
N ILE A 37 -8.20 20.27 16.89
CA ILE A 37 -8.40 20.85 15.56
C ILE A 37 -9.28 19.96 14.67
N ASN A 38 -10.22 19.22 15.26
CA ASN A 38 -11.13 18.38 14.50
C ASN A 38 -11.88 19.20 13.44
N THR A 39 -11.91 18.66 12.21
CA THR A 39 -12.83 19.14 11.18
C THR A 39 -14.21 18.50 11.38
N LYS A 40 -15.26 19.11 10.83
CA LYS A 40 -16.62 18.50 10.84
C LYS A 40 -16.67 17.12 10.18
N GLY A 41 -15.87 16.91 9.14
CA GLY A 41 -15.71 15.60 8.52
C GLY A 41 -15.12 14.58 9.49
N TYR A 42 -14.07 14.96 10.22
CA TYR A 42 -13.45 14.07 11.21
C TYR A 42 -14.35 13.79 12.42
N GLU A 43 -15.13 14.78 12.90
CA GLU A 43 -16.17 14.54 13.92
C GLU A 43 -17.17 13.46 13.47
N THR A 44 -17.56 13.47 12.19
CA THR A 44 -18.44 12.43 11.63
C THR A 44 -17.78 11.04 11.61
N VAL A 45 -16.47 10.99 11.36
CA VAL A 45 -15.67 9.75 11.40
C VAL A 45 -15.59 9.20 12.82
N LEU A 46 -15.37 10.05 13.83
CA LEU A 46 -15.37 9.64 15.24
C LEU A 46 -16.74 9.09 15.64
N ASN A 47 -17.83 9.76 15.24
CA ASN A 47 -19.20 9.27 15.48
C ASN A 47 -19.48 7.94 14.76
N LEU A 48 -18.92 7.73 13.56
CA LEU A 48 -19.02 6.45 12.86
C LEU A 48 -18.38 5.32 13.67
N VAL A 49 -17.19 5.55 14.24
CA VAL A 49 -16.51 4.57 15.10
C VAL A 49 -17.38 4.25 16.32
N GLU A 50 -17.90 5.27 17.01
CA GLU A 50 -18.78 5.08 18.18
C GLU A 50 -20.03 4.25 17.83
N ASN A 51 -20.72 4.60 16.74
CA ASN A 51 -21.96 3.94 16.33
C ASN A 51 -21.78 2.49 15.83
N THR A 52 -20.56 2.11 15.41
CA THR A 52 -20.29 0.78 14.84
C THR A 52 -19.56 -0.14 15.81
N SER A 53 -18.80 0.42 16.76
CA SER A 53 -18.14 -0.30 17.85
C SER A 53 -19.11 -0.68 18.98
N SER A 54 -20.24 0.04 19.12
CA SER A 54 -21.30 -0.32 20.05
C SER A 54 -21.93 -1.68 19.76
N ASP A 55 -21.85 -2.15 18.51
CA ASP A 55 -22.32 -3.47 18.11
C ASP A 55 -21.30 -4.56 18.45
N SER A 56 -21.80 -5.71 18.92
CA SER A 56 -20.95 -6.86 19.21
C SER A 56 -20.21 -7.34 17.96
N PHE A 57 -19.02 -7.92 18.16
CA PHE A 57 -18.28 -8.51 17.05
C PHE A 57 -19.09 -9.61 16.36
N ASP A 58 -19.84 -10.41 17.12
CA ASP A 58 -20.69 -11.48 16.57
C ASP A 58 -21.77 -10.94 15.62
N LEU A 59 -22.37 -9.79 15.93
CA LEU A 59 -23.35 -9.15 15.04
C LEU A 59 -22.71 -8.75 13.71
N TYR A 60 -21.54 -8.10 13.77
CA TYR A 60 -20.78 -7.74 12.57
C TYR A 60 -20.33 -8.97 11.78
N TYR A 61 -19.82 -9.99 12.47
CA TYR A 61 -19.40 -11.24 11.84
C TYR A 61 -20.58 -11.93 11.16
N GLY A 62 -21.78 -11.85 11.74
CA GLY A 62 -23.01 -12.31 11.11
C GLY A 62 -23.32 -11.61 9.77
N LEU A 63 -23.07 -10.29 9.66
CA LEU A 63 -23.23 -9.56 8.40
C LEU A 63 -22.33 -10.10 7.29
N PHE A 64 -21.12 -10.57 7.65
CA PHE A 64 -20.20 -11.18 6.71
C PHE A 64 -20.60 -12.63 6.37
N MET A 65 -20.84 -13.44 7.40
CA MET A 65 -21.04 -14.88 7.25
C MET A 65 -22.34 -15.25 6.56
N TYR A 66 -23.42 -14.50 6.79
CA TYR A 66 -24.74 -14.84 6.30
C TYR A 66 -25.16 -14.05 5.06
N ASN A 67 -24.36 -13.08 4.61
CA ASN A 67 -24.61 -12.34 3.37
C ASN A 67 -23.53 -12.69 2.33
N LYS A 68 -23.90 -13.52 1.34
CA LYS A 68 -23.00 -13.96 0.27
C LYS A 68 -22.34 -12.82 -0.53
N ASN A 69 -22.92 -11.62 -0.52
CA ASN A 69 -22.40 -10.47 -1.24
C ASN A 69 -21.30 -9.72 -0.44
N ALA A 70 -21.15 -10.00 0.86
CA ALA A 70 -20.22 -9.28 1.73
C ALA A 70 -18.76 -9.44 1.33
N MET A 71 -18.35 -10.66 0.93
CA MET A 71 -16.97 -10.94 0.49
C MET A 71 -16.56 -10.06 -0.70
N GLU A 72 -17.42 -9.94 -1.72
CA GLU A 72 -17.15 -9.08 -2.88
C GLU A 72 -16.94 -7.62 -2.46
N GLN A 73 -17.75 -7.11 -1.52
CA GLN A 73 -17.60 -5.74 -1.05
C GLN A 73 -16.31 -5.54 -0.24
N LEU A 74 -15.90 -6.54 0.55
CA LEU A 74 -14.64 -6.50 1.28
C LEU A 74 -13.43 -6.47 0.34
N GLU A 75 -13.41 -7.31 -0.70
CA GLU A 75 -12.36 -7.32 -1.72
C GLU A 75 -12.30 -6.00 -2.50
N ARG A 76 -13.47 -5.46 -2.88
CA ARG A 76 -13.54 -4.15 -3.56
C ARG A 76 -12.99 -3.02 -2.70
N LEU A 77 -13.23 -3.06 -1.39
CA LEU A 77 -12.70 -2.09 -0.44
C LEU A 77 -11.17 -2.18 -0.35
N ASP A 78 -10.62 -3.39 -0.24
CA ASP A 78 -9.17 -3.63 -0.19
C ASP A 78 -8.46 -3.14 -1.48
N LEU A 79 -9.01 -3.50 -2.64
CA LEU A 79 -8.48 -3.05 -3.94
C LEU A 79 -8.53 -1.52 -4.08
N ALA A 80 -9.59 -0.88 -3.61
CA ALA A 80 -9.70 0.59 -3.61
C ALA A 80 -8.63 1.23 -2.72
N PHE A 81 -8.40 0.67 -1.53
CA PHE A 81 -7.38 1.15 -0.60
C PHE A 81 -5.96 1.02 -1.17
N GLU A 82 -5.62 -0.14 -1.73
CA GLU A 82 -4.33 -0.37 -2.36
C GLU A 82 -4.13 0.46 -3.64
N SER A 83 -5.19 0.71 -4.41
CA SER A 83 -5.13 1.62 -5.55
C SER A 83 -4.79 3.05 -5.12
N LEU A 84 -5.46 3.58 -4.11
CA LEU A 84 -5.21 4.92 -3.60
C LEU A 84 -3.78 5.07 -3.05
N LYS A 85 -3.31 4.06 -2.32
CA LYS A 85 -1.94 3.99 -1.81
C LYS A 85 -0.91 4.03 -2.95
N LYS A 86 -1.12 3.27 -4.02
CA LYS A 86 -0.24 3.30 -5.21
C LYS A 86 -0.21 4.67 -5.87
N GLU A 87 -1.35 5.34 -5.96
CA GLU A 87 -1.42 6.70 -6.51
C GLU A 87 -0.58 7.69 -5.69
N LEU A 88 -0.72 7.67 -4.36
CA LEU A 88 0.05 8.52 -3.45
C LEU A 88 1.56 8.30 -3.60
N PHE A 89 2.01 7.04 -3.60
CA PHE A 89 3.43 6.72 -3.78
C PHE A 89 3.93 7.03 -5.19
N GLY A 90 3.10 6.84 -6.22
CA GLY A 90 3.43 7.22 -7.59
C GLY A 90 3.80 8.70 -7.71
N HIS A 91 2.97 9.58 -7.14
CA HIS A 91 3.22 11.02 -7.11
C HIS A 91 4.49 11.36 -6.32
N LEU A 92 4.71 10.72 -5.16
CA LEU A 92 5.93 10.92 -4.38
C LEU A 92 7.19 10.54 -5.18
N HIS A 93 7.17 9.39 -5.86
CA HIS A 93 8.27 8.95 -6.72
C HIS A 93 8.56 9.94 -7.85
N GLU A 94 7.53 10.52 -8.46
CA GLU A 94 7.71 11.52 -9.51
C GLU A 94 8.36 12.81 -8.97
N VAL A 95 7.91 13.30 -7.82
CA VAL A 95 8.50 14.49 -7.16
C VAL A 95 9.96 14.24 -6.82
N LEU A 96 10.28 13.10 -6.21
CA LEU A 96 11.66 12.73 -5.87
C LEU A 96 12.53 12.60 -7.13
N ARG A 97 12.02 11.97 -8.19
CA ARG A 97 12.73 11.85 -9.47
C ARG A 97 13.07 13.24 -10.04
N LYS A 98 12.11 14.17 -10.06
CA LYS A 98 12.34 15.55 -10.53
C LYS A 98 13.35 16.30 -9.67
N GLN A 99 13.34 16.12 -8.35
CA GLN A 99 14.30 16.78 -7.46
C GLN A 99 15.73 16.23 -7.61
N LEU A 100 15.87 14.90 -7.75
CA LEU A 100 17.16 14.23 -7.87
C LEU A 100 17.80 14.44 -9.26
N PHE A 101 17.00 14.34 -10.33
CA PHE A 101 17.52 14.38 -11.70
C PHE A 101 17.27 15.72 -12.42
N GLY A 102 16.28 16.52 -12.00
CA GLY A 102 16.01 17.83 -12.59
C GLY A 102 17.03 18.92 -12.22
N LYS A 103 17.83 18.70 -11.16
CA LYS A 103 19.00 19.56 -10.85
C LYS A 103 20.19 19.31 -11.77
N ILE A 104 20.27 18.12 -12.39
CA ILE A 104 21.40 17.72 -13.26
C ILE A 104 21.29 18.41 -14.63
N GLU A 105 20.08 18.70 -15.10
CA GLU A 105 19.87 19.34 -16.42
C GLU A 105 20.07 20.87 -16.41
N LYS A 106 19.99 21.53 -15.23
CA LYS A 106 20.17 22.99 -15.11
C LYS A 106 21.60 23.43 -14.73
N GLY A 107 22.53 22.49 -14.52
CA GLY A 107 23.88 22.81 -14.10
C GLY A 107 24.90 21.81 -14.63
N GLY A 108 25.31 21.99 -15.88
CA GLY A 108 26.58 21.48 -16.43
C GLY A 108 26.72 19.97 -16.55
N LEU A 109 26.77 19.50 -17.80
CA LEU A 109 27.44 18.28 -18.29
C LEU A 109 27.77 17.20 -17.23
N TRP A 110 26.80 16.38 -16.86
CA TRP A 110 27.10 15.09 -16.23
C TRP A 110 27.16 14.00 -17.30
N ARG A 111 28.38 13.49 -17.53
CA ARG A 111 28.56 12.16 -18.11
C ARG A 111 27.87 11.17 -17.16
N PRO A 112 27.06 10.22 -17.65
CA PRO A 112 26.60 9.12 -16.80
C PRO A 112 27.82 8.48 -16.14
N PRO A 113 27.74 7.97 -14.89
CA PRO A 113 28.74 7.01 -14.46
C PRO A 113 28.66 5.91 -15.50
N MET A 114 29.74 5.75 -16.29
CA MET A 114 29.91 4.53 -17.04
C MET A 114 29.66 3.43 -16.02
N LEU A 115 28.60 2.65 -16.22
CA LEU A 115 28.52 1.29 -15.71
C LEU A 115 29.77 0.62 -16.29
N ALA A 116 30.89 0.80 -15.59
CA ALA A 116 32.12 0.10 -15.82
C ALA A 116 31.69 -1.36 -15.72
N LYS A 117 31.65 -1.99 -16.89
CA LYS A 117 31.15 -3.32 -17.14
C LYS A 117 31.52 -4.21 -15.96
N LEU A 118 30.52 -4.64 -15.17
CA LEU A 118 30.74 -5.71 -14.22
C LEU A 118 31.32 -6.89 -15.01
N PRO A 119 32.45 -7.48 -14.59
CA PRO A 119 32.94 -8.70 -15.21
C PRO A 119 31.88 -9.79 -15.05
N ARG A 120 31.63 -10.57 -16.12
CA ARG A 120 30.78 -11.75 -16.02
C ARG A 120 31.38 -12.72 -15.00
N ASN A 121 30.51 -13.32 -14.17
CA ASN A 121 30.88 -14.38 -13.23
C ASN A 121 31.75 -15.44 -13.91
N GLY A 122 32.96 -15.66 -13.37
CA GLY A 122 33.82 -16.77 -13.77
C GLY A 122 35.32 -16.48 -13.88
N THR A 123 35.78 -15.24 -13.74
CA THR A 123 37.23 -14.95 -13.83
C THR A 123 37.93 -15.23 -12.50
N PRO A 124 38.91 -16.16 -12.44
CA PRO A 124 39.65 -16.43 -11.20
C PRO A 124 40.54 -15.23 -10.88
N LEU A 125 40.53 -14.80 -9.61
CA LEU A 125 41.51 -13.85 -9.10
C LEU A 125 42.90 -14.50 -9.17
N LEU A 126 43.76 -14.00 -10.05
CA LEU A 126 45.16 -14.44 -10.15
C LEU A 126 45.89 -14.13 -8.83
N PRO A 127 46.67 -15.07 -8.28
CA PRO A 127 47.51 -14.78 -7.14
C PRO A 127 48.68 -13.87 -7.53
N ARG A 128 49.04 -13.03 -6.56
CA ARG A 128 50.17 -12.13 -6.53
C ARG A 128 51.48 -12.87 -6.85
N ARG A 129 52.24 -12.27 -7.78
CA ARG A 129 53.56 -12.66 -8.30
C ARG A 129 54.53 -13.09 -7.18
N SER A 130 55.04 -14.32 -7.28
CA SER A 130 56.31 -14.73 -6.68
C SER A 130 57.31 -15.00 -7.80
N GLU A 131 58.41 -14.28 -7.78
CA GLU A 131 59.56 -14.50 -8.65
C GLU A 131 60.26 -15.80 -8.28
N SER A 132 60.58 -16.64 -9.27
CA SER A 132 61.77 -17.50 -9.22
C SER A 132 62.18 -17.94 -10.62
N LEU A 133 63.44 -17.65 -10.89
CA LEU A 133 64.31 -18.03 -12.01
C LEU A 133 64.24 -19.50 -12.42
N SER A 134 64.30 -19.80 -13.73
CA SER A 134 65.44 -20.50 -14.38
C SER A 134 65.03 -21.26 -15.66
N ASN A 135 65.70 -20.91 -16.76
CA ASN A 135 66.34 -21.77 -17.76
C ASN A 135 65.64 -23.00 -18.38
N ASN A 136 65.62 -22.95 -19.72
CA ASN A 136 66.19 -23.92 -20.69
C ASN A 136 65.25 -24.71 -21.61
N ALA A 137 65.43 -24.44 -22.91
CA ALA A 137 65.43 -25.32 -24.09
C ALA A 137 64.85 -26.74 -23.97
N ASN A 138 63.85 -27.07 -24.80
CA ASN A 138 64.01 -27.65 -26.13
C ASN A 138 62.66 -27.70 -26.86
#